data_AF-A0A174GHG4-F1
#
_entry.id   AF-A0A174GHG4-F1
#
_cell.length_a   1.000
_cell.length_b   1.000
_cell.length_c   1.000
_cell.angle_alpha   90.00
_cell.angle_beta   90.00
_cell.angle_gamma   90.00
#
_symmetry.space_group_name_H-M   'P 1'
#
loop_
_entity.id
_entity.type
_entity.pdbx_description
1 polymer ?
#
loop_
_entity_poly.entity_id
_entity_poly.type
_entity_poly.pdbx_seq_one_letter_code
_entity_poly.pdbx_strand_id
1 'polypeptide(L)' 'MHEEVLRLLNQYKETEALMNQYINLLDEKDYAQGKIDLIKTIIADLESLLTLSK' A
#
# COMPACT_ATOMS: atom_id res chain seq x y z
N MET A 1 18.62 -5.83 -1.85
CA MET A 1 17.91 -4.66 -1.28
C MET A 1 16.94 -4.08 -2.31
N HIS A 2 17.39 -3.65 -3.50
CA HIS A 2 16.50 -3.12 -4.54
C HIS A 2 15.35 -4.09 -4.93
N GLU A 3 15.67 -5.35 -5.23
CA GLU A 3 14.66 -6.37 -5.58
C GLU A 3 13.67 -6.65 -4.45
N GLU A 4 14.13 -6.60 -3.20
CA GLU A 4 13.28 -6.83 -2.03
C GLU A 4 12.31 -5.65 -1.80
N VAL A 5 12.77 -4.42 -1.99
CA VAL A 5 11.91 -3.22 -1.94
C VAL A 5 10.89 -3.25 -3.09
N LEU A 6 11.29 -3.67 -4.29
CA LEU A 6 10.38 -3.81 -5.43
C LEU A 6 9.31 -4.89 -5.18
N ARG A 7 9.72 -6.03 -4.60
CA ARG A 7 8.80 -7.11 -4.20
C ARG A 7 7.78 -6.60 -3.17
N LEU A 8 8.24 -5.92 -2.12
CA LEU A 8 7.36 -5.33 -1.10
C LEU A 8 6.41 -4.29 -1.69
N LEU A 9 6.89 -3.41 -2.57
CA LEU A 9 6.07 -2.42 -3.25
C LEU A 9 4.91 -3.06 -4.02
N ASN A 10 5.20 -4.14 -4.76
CA ASN A 10 4.17 -4.87 -5.50
C ASN A 10 3.14 -5.50 -4.56
N GLN A 11 3.57 -6.09 -3.44
CA GLN A 11 2.67 -6.68 -2.44
C GLN A 11 1.75 -5.63 -1.80
N TYR A 12 2.27 -4.45 -1.47
CA TYR A 12 1.46 -3.37 -0.90
C TYR A 12 0.47 -2.79 -1.92
N LYS A 13 0.85 -2.65 -3.20
CA LYS A 13 -0.06 -2.22 -4.26
C LYS A 13 -1.20 -3.22 -4.49
N GLU A 14 -0.91 -4.52 -4.46
CA GLU A 14 -1.93 -5.56 -4.53
C GLU A 14 -2.87 -5.50 -3.32
N THR A 15 -2.31 -5.32 -2.11
CA THR A 15 -3.08 -5.19 -0.88
C THR A 15 -4.01 -3.97 -0.92
N GLU A 16 -3.51 -2.82 -1.38
CA GLU A 16 -4.29 -1.59 -1.55
C GLU A 16 -5.46 -1.81 -2.51
N ALA A 17 -5.21 -2.47 -3.65
CA ALA A 17 -6.24 -2.76 -4.65
C ALA A 17 -7.37 -3.64 -4.07
N LEU A 18 -7.00 -4.72 -3.38
CA LEU A 18 -7.97 -5.63 -2.76
C LEU A 18 -8.78 -4.92 -1.67
N MET A 19 -8.13 -4.10 -0.83
CA MET A 19 -8.84 -3.36 0.21
C MET A 19 -9.83 -2.35 -0.37
N ASN A 20 -9.44 -1.60 -1.40
CA ASN A 20 -10.37 -0.69 -2.10
C ASN A 20 -11.53 -1.43 -2.77
N GLN A 21 -11.30 -2.64 -3.29
CA GLN A 21 -12.35 -3.45 -3.91
C GLN A 21 -13.42 -3.88 -2.91
N TYR A 22 -13.03 -4.20 -1.68
CA TYR A 22 -13.91 -4.80 -0.68
C TYR A 22 -14.31 -3.86 0.48
N ILE A 23 -13.79 -2.63 0.55
CA ILE A 23 -14.10 -1.68 1.64
C ILE A 23 -15.60 -1.41 1.80
N ASN A 24 -16.36 -1.43 0.71
CA ASN A 24 -17.81 -1.21 0.76
C ASN A 24 -18.60 -2.35 1.40
N LEU A 25 -17.97 -3.51 1.62
CA LEU A 25 -18.54 -4.65 2.34
C LEU A 25 -18.37 -4.54 3.85
N LEU A 26 -17.60 -3.56 4.34
CA LEU A 26 -17.32 -3.37 5.76
C LEU A 26 -18.28 -2.37 6.37
N ASP A 27 -18.74 -2.66 7.58
CA ASP A 27 -19.58 -1.75 8.37
C ASP A 27 -18.78 -0.53 8.86
N GLU A 28 -17.52 -0.74 9.23
CA GLU A 28 -16.62 0.29 9.76
C GLU A 28 -15.77 0.95 8.65
N LYS A 29 -16.44 1.68 7.74
CA LYS A 29 -15.79 2.28 6.56
C LYS A 29 -14.67 3.26 6.90
N ASP A 30 -14.86 4.10 7.91
CA ASP A 30 -13.85 5.11 8.30
C ASP A 30 -12.58 4.44 8.86
N TYR A 31 -12.75 3.38 9.66
CA TYR A 31 -11.62 2.61 10.18
C TYR A 31 -10.90 1.85 9.07
N ALA A 32 -11.64 1.28 8.12
CA ALA A 32 -11.07 0.63 6.94
C ALA A 32 -10.32 1.63 6.06
N GLN A 33 -10.86 2.84 5.87
CA GLN A 33 -10.23 3.91 5.09
C GLN A 33 -8.90 4.33 5.73
N GLY A 34 -8.84 4.49 7.06
CA GLY A 34 -7.59 4.81 7.75
C GLY A 34 -6.48 3.77 7.53
N LYS A 35 -6.83 2.47 7.38
CA LYS A 35 -5.86 1.42 7.04
C LYS A 35 -5.38 1.51 5.58
N ILE A 36 -6.27 1.86 4.66
CA ILE A 36 -5.90 2.11 3.25
C ILE A 36 -4.94 3.31 3.17
N ASP A 37 -5.21 4.37 3.93
CA ASP A 37 -4.37 5.56 3.94
C ASP A 37 -2.95 5.24 4.46
N LEU A 38 -2.84 4.41 5.50
CA LEU A 38 -1.55 3.91 5.98
C LEU A 38 -0.80 3.10 4.90
N ILE A 39 -1.50 2.23 4.17
CA ILE A 39 -0.89 1.45 3.07
C ILE A 39 -0.37 2.38 1.97
N LYS A 40 -1.13 3.42 1.61
CA LYS A 40 -0.69 4.42 0.63
C LYS A 40 0.58 5.15 1.08
N THR A 41 0.70 5.48 2.38
CA THR A 41 1.94 6.04 2.93
C THR A 41 3.12 5.08 2.77
N ILE A 42 2.95 3.80 3.10
CA ILE A 42 4.01 2.78 2.94
C ILE A 42 4.42 2.64 1.47
N ILE A 43 3.46 2.63 0.54
CA ILE A 43 3.73 2.58 -0.90
C ILE A 43 4.61 3.78 -1.33
N ALA A 44 4.23 5.00 -0.90
CA ALA A 44 4.98 6.20 -1.23
C ALA A 44 6.42 6.16 -0.70
N ASP A 45 6.62 5.67 0.52
CA ASP A 45 7.96 5.51 1.11
C ASP A 45 8.80 4.49 0.34
N LEU A 46 8.21 3.36 -0.07
CA LEU A 46 8.90 2.35 -0.87
C LEU A 46 9.27 2.87 -2.27
N GLU A 47 8.40 3.65 -2.91
CA GLU A 47 8.69 4.31 -4.20
C GLU A 47 9.83 5.34 -4.06
N SER A 48 9.83 6.10 -2.97
CA SER A 48 10.90 7.05 -2.63
C SER A 48 12.25 6.34 -2.47
N LEU A 49 12.28 5.21 -1.74
CA LEU A 49 13.49 4.40 -1.57
C LEU A 49 14.04 3.87 -2.90
N LEU A 50 13.18 3.42 -3.82
CA LEU A 50 13.60 2.97 -5.14
C LEU A 50 14.18 4.11 -5.98
N THR A 51 13.65 5.32 -5.82
CA THR A 51 14.09 6.51 -6.56
C THR A 51 15.44 7.02 -6.06
N LEU A 52 15.67 6.99 -4.73
CA LEU A 52 16.95 7.33 -4.11
C LEU A 52 18.07 6.30 -4.38
N SER A 53 17.71 5.08 -4.81
CA SER A 53 18.66 4.01 -5.10
C SER A 53 19.21 4.00 -6.53
N LYS A 54 18.82 4.96 -7.38
CA LYS A 54 19.33 5.16 -8.74
C LYS A 54 20.49 6.14 -8.77
#